data_AF-A0A2J4XVJ7-F1
#
_entry.id   AF-A0A2J4XVJ7-F1
#
_cell.length_a   1.000
_cell.length_b   1.000
_cell.length_c   1.000
_cell.angle_alpha   90.00
_cell.angle_beta   90.00
_cell.angle_gamma   90.00
#
_symmetry.space_group_name_H-M   'P 1'
#
loop_
_entity.id
_entity.type
_entity.pdbx_description
1 polymer ?
#
loop_
_entity_poly.entity_id
_entity_poly.type
_entity_poly.pdbx_seq_one_letter_code
_entity_poly.pdbx_strand_id
1 'polypeptide(L)' 'LAELRYPVTAVGDVAEQNLRELGHITLRFDGHREAEFPGTVHVAGPVPEGIAAGCVLKFVA' A
#
# COMPACT_ATOMS: atom_id res chain seq x y z
N LEU A 1 -15.25 4.59 -9.29
CA LEU A 1 -14.44 3.70 -8.43
C LEU A 1 -13.58 4.58 -7.53
N ALA A 2 -14.19 5.32 -6.62
CA ALA A 2 -13.45 6.19 -5.71
C ALA A 2 -14.29 6.23 -4.44
N GLU A 3 -13.70 5.79 -3.32
CA GLU A 3 -14.10 5.92 -1.90
C GLU A 3 -13.52 4.77 -1.05
N LEU A 4 -12.91 3.73 -1.65
CA LEU A 4 -12.24 2.68 -0.88
C LEU A 4 -11.01 3.26 -0.16
N ARG A 5 -11.09 3.28 1.16
CA ARG A 5 -10.00 3.65 2.06
C ARG A 5 -9.40 2.39 2.65
N TYR A 6 -8.09 2.31 2.58
CA TYR A 6 -7.30 1.19 3.09
C TYR A 6 -6.44 1.71 4.24
N PRO A 7 -6.87 1.54 5.51
CA PRO A 7 -6.06 1.94 6.65
C PRO A 7 -4.71 1.21 6.62
N VAL A 8 -3.63 1.96 6.75
CA VAL A 8 -2.28 1.39 6.87
C VAL A 8 -2.14 0.73 8.24
N THR A 9 -1.71 -0.53 8.25
CA THR A 9 -1.56 -1.33 9.48
C THR A 9 -0.11 -1.60 9.83
N ALA A 10 0.79 -1.63 8.84
CA ALA A 10 2.24 -1.70 9.03
C ALA A 10 3.00 -1.14 7.84
N VAL A 11 4.22 -0.63 8.07
CA VAL A 11 5.11 -0.09 7.03
C VAL A 11 6.50 -0.67 7.26
N GLY A 12 7.08 -1.26 6.23
CA GLY A 12 8.46 -1.73 6.25
C GLY A 12 9.46 -0.56 6.23
N ASP A 13 10.64 -0.80 6.79
CA ASP A 13 11.67 0.19 7.08
C ASP A 13 12.23 0.91 5.84
N VAL A 14 12.23 0.28 4.65
CA VAL A 14 12.69 0.91 3.40
C VAL A 14 11.56 1.26 2.42
N ALA A 15 10.30 1.06 2.80
CA ALA A 15 9.15 1.30 1.92
C ALA A 15 9.03 2.78 1.50
N GLU A 16 9.21 3.71 2.44
CA GLU A 16 9.17 5.15 2.12
C GLU A 16 10.33 5.54 1.19
N GLN A 17 11.53 5.04 1.47
CA GLN A 17 12.71 5.34 0.65
C GLN A 17 12.52 4.84 -0.78
N ASN A 18 12.08 3.58 -0.96
CA ASN A 18 11.83 3.02 -2.28
C ASN A 18 10.73 3.77 -3.03
N LEU A 19 9.66 4.21 -2.35
CA LEU A 19 8.62 5.02 -2.96
C LEU A 19 9.16 6.37 -3.45
N ARG A 20 9.96 7.04 -2.61
CA ARG A 20 10.53 8.35 -2.90
C ARG A 20 11.54 8.32 -4.03
N GLU A 21 12.43 7.33 -4.04
CA GLU A 21 13.56 7.26 -4.97
C GLU A 21 13.20 6.58 -6.30
N LEU A 22 12.37 5.53 -6.25
CA LEU A 22 12.11 4.66 -7.41
C LEU A 22 10.63 4.65 -7.82
N GLY A 23 9.73 5.20 -7.00
CA GLY A 23 8.28 5.04 -7.19
C GLY A 23 7.81 3.59 -6.96
N HIS A 24 8.59 2.78 -6.24
CA HIS A 24 8.36 1.34 -6.11
C HIS A 24 8.03 0.95 -4.66
N ILE A 25 6.93 0.23 -4.47
CA ILE A 25 6.54 -0.39 -3.20
C ILE A 25 5.70 -1.65 -3.43
N THR A 26 5.54 -2.45 -2.39
CA THR A 26 4.55 -3.54 -2.35
C THR A 26 3.41 -3.16 -1.41
N LEU A 27 2.16 -3.25 -1.87
CA LEU A 27 0.96 -3.13 -1.03
C LEU A 27 0.39 -4.52 -0.74
N ARG A 28 0.19 -4.85 0.53
CA ARG A 28 -0.47 -6.09 0.97
C ARG A 28 -1.80 -5.80 1.65
N PHE A 29 -2.87 -6.40 1.14
CA PHE A 29 -4.23 -6.27 1.66
C PHE A 29 -4.55 -7.41 2.63
N ASP A 30 -3.78 -7.54 3.70
CA ASP A 30 -3.90 -8.62 4.70
C ASP A 30 -4.15 -8.15 6.12
N GLY A 31 -4.09 -6.84 6.37
CA GLY A 31 -4.28 -6.23 7.70
C GLY A 31 -3.23 -6.61 8.76
N HIS A 32 -2.08 -7.17 8.37
CA HIS A 32 -1.01 -7.48 9.33
C HIS A 32 -0.47 -6.21 9.99
N ARG A 33 -0.14 -6.32 11.29
CA ARG A 33 0.34 -5.21 12.13
C ARG A 33 1.87 -5.13 12.22
N GLU A 34 2.55 -6.09 11.60
CA GLU A 34 3.99 -6.15 11.50
C GLU A 34 4.36 -6.30 10.02
N ALA A 35 5.37 -5.53 9.59
CA ALA A 35 5.85 -5.59 8.23
C ALA A 35 6.72 -6.84 8.04
N GLU A 36 6.31 -7.74 7.16
CA GLU A 36 7.08 -8.96 6.87
C GLU A 36 8.32 -8.68 6.03
N PHE A 37 8.25 -7.66 5.15
CA PHE A 37 9.35 -7.30 4.27
C PHE A 37 9.65 -5.80 4.32
N PRO A 38 10.93 -5.41 4.19
CA PRO A 38 11.38 -4.02 4.24
C PRO A 38 10.63 -3.05 3.31
N GLY A 39 10.30 -3.47 2.09
CA GLY A 39 9.66 -2.62 1.06
C GLY A 39 8.13 -2.66 1.02
N THR A 40 7.50 -3.25 2.04
CA THR A 40 6.07 -3.57 2.02
C THR A 40 5.26 -2.67 2.94
N VAL A 41 4.07 -2.27 2.48
CA VAL A 41 3.05 -1.59 3.26
C VAL A 41 1.84 -2.52 3.39
N HIS A 42 1.48 -2.84 4.62
CA HIS A 42 0.28 -3.62 4.92
C HIS A 42 -0.90 -2.68 5.15
N VAL A 43 -2.05 -3.04 4.57
CA VAL A 43 -3.29 -2.30 4.71
C VAL A 43 -4.44 -3.23 5.05
N ALA A 44 -5.42 -2.69 5.78
CA ALA A 44 -6.68 -3.39 6.07
C ALA A 44 -7.71 -3.13 4.97
N GLY A 45 -8.39 -4.18 4.53
CA GLY A 45 -9.49 -4.10 3.56
C GLY A 45 -9.44 -5.18 2.49
N PRO A 46 -10.46 -5.25 1.62
CA PRO A 46 -10.51 -6.26 0.56
C PRO A 46 -9.50 -5.97 -0.56
N VAL A 47 -8.92 -7.03 -1.12
CA VAL A 47 -8.11 -6.93 -2.34
C VAL A 47 -8.97 -6.31 -3.45
N PRO A 48 -8.51 -5.24 -4.14
CA PRO A 48 -9.24 -4.68 -5.27
C PRO A 48 -9.47 -5.72 -6.36
N GLU A 49 -10.68 -5.76 -6.94
CA GLU A 49 -11.01 -6.71 -8.02
C GLU A 49 -10.18 -6.51 -9.30
N GLY A 50 -9.57 -5.33 -9.47
CA GLY A 50 -8.63 -5.05 -10.55
C GLY A 50 -8.08 -3.63 -10.50
N ILE A 51 -6.89 -3.45 -11.09
CA ILE A 51 -6.27 -2.14 -11.31
C ILE A 51 -6.24 -1.90 -12.82
N ALA A 52 -6.97 -0.89 -13.29
CA ALA A 52 -7.02 -0.51 -14.69
C ALA A 52 -6.05 0.65 -14.98
N ALA A 53 -5.64 0.80 -16.24
CA ALA A 53 -4.86 1.96 -16.65
C ALA A 53 -5.65 3.26 -16.38
N GLY A 54 -4.99 4.25 -15.80
CA GLY A 54 -5.61 5.51 -15.37
C GLY A 54 -6.20 5.48 -13.95
N CYS A 55 -6.17 4.34 -13.25
CA CYS A 55 -6.47 4.31 -11.82
C CYS A 55 -5.46 5.17 -11.04
N VAL A 56 -5.97 5.90 -10.04
CA VAL A 56 -5.16 6.74 -9.16
C VAL A 56 -5.13 6.14 -7.77
N LEU A 57 -3.93 5.76 -7.33
CA LEU A 57 -3.65 5.46 -5.93
C LEU A 57 -3.21 6.76 -5.24
N LYS A 58 -3.85 7.10 -4.12
CA LYS A 58 -3.53 8.31 -3.34
C LYS A 58 -3.25 7.96 -1.90
N PHE A 59 -2.09 8.37 -1.41
CA PHE A 59 -1.79 8.41 0.02
C PHE A 59 -2.42 9.66 0.63
N VAL A 60 -3.21 9.49 1.68
CA VAL A 60 -3.89 10.56 2.41
C VAL A 60 -3.54 10.47 3.89
N ALA A 61 -3.28 11.61 4.50
CA ALA A 61 -3.07 11.77 5.94
C ALA A 61 -4.37 12.19 6.63
#